data_AF-A0A969IEI3-F1
#
_entry.id   AF-A0A969IEI3-F1
#
_cell.length_a   1.000
_cell.length_b   1.000
_cell.length_c   1.000
_cell.angle_alpha   90.00
_cell.angle_beta   90.00
_cell.angle_gamma   90.00
#
_symmetry.space_group_name_H-M   'P 1'
#
loop_
_entity.id
_entity.type
_entity.pdbx_description
1 polymer ?
#
loop_
_entity_poly.entity_id
_entity_poly.type
_entity_poly.pdbx_seq_one_letter_code
_entity_poly.pdbx_strand_id
1 'polypeptide(L)'
;RARDPLHTARLVCLVSRHRDLRFLCESGPCASVVRDLVSADLSGQANHLGVTLQADIIKQKLPTNNGGYLATKHGKTNKLVYEKLTSDHPIDLCRYQVLNCYSGKIGLINSGGESKGMADLADSVYTAVINKRAGGMGLILGRKAFQRPFKEGVEILQATQDVYLDESITIA
;
A
#
# COMPACT_ATOMS: atom_id res chain seq x y z
N ARG A 1 -29.11 3.50 -8.92
CA ARG A 1 -27.97 2.68 -9.42
C ARG A 1 -26.72 3.15 -8.68
N ALA A 2 -25.99 2.25 -8.01
CA ALA A 2 -24.68 2.60 -7.48
C ALA A 2 -23.80 3.10 -8.64
N ARG A 3 -23.17 4.27 -8.50
CA ARG A 3 -22.25 4.79 -9.53
C ARG A 3 -21.03 3.88 -9.56
N ASP A 4 -20.52 3.61 -10.76
CA ASP A 4 -19.25 2.90 -10.93
C ASP A 4 -18.14 3.66 -10.16
N PRO A 5 -17.47 3.02 -9.19
CA PRO A 5 -16.42 3.66 -8.42
C PRO A 5 -15.25 4.13 -9.30
N LEU A 6 -14.95 3.44 -10.41
CA LEU A 6 -13.87 3.84 -11.33
C LEU A 6 -14.21 5.12 -12.08
N HIS A 7 -15.46 5.26 -12.52
CA HIS A 7 -15.93 6.49 -13.16
C HIS A 7 -15.83 7.69 -12.20
N THR A 8 -16.21 7.49 -10.94
CA THR A 8 -16.13 8.53 -9.90
C THR A 8 -14.67 8.93 -9.64
N ALA A 9 -13.77 7.96 -9.47
CA ALA A 9 -12.35 8.22 -9.25
C ALA A 9 -11.70 8.96 -10.43
N ARG A 10 -12.07 8.63 -11.67
CA ARG A 10 -11.58 9.33 -12.87
C ARG A 10 -12.02 10.80 -12.89
N LEU A 11 -13.27 11.09 -12.52
CA LEU A 11 -13.77 12.46 -12.41
C LEU A 11 -13.01 13.25 -11.34
N VAL A 12 -12.76 12.64 -10.17
CA VAL A 12 -11.98 13.28 -9.10
C VAL A 12 -10.57 13.59 -9.59
N CYS A 13 -9.89 12.65 -10.25
CA CYS A 13 -8.56 12.90 -10.81
C CYS A 13 -8.56 14.05 -11.82
N LEU A 14 -9.55 14.12 -12.71
CA LEU A 14 -9.68 15.20 -13.69
C LEU A 14 -9.85 16.56 -13.00
N VAL A 15 -10.73 16.62 -12.00
CA VAL A 15 -10.97 17.85 -11.22
C VAL A 15 -9.71 18.26 -10.45
N SER A 16 -9.00 17.33 -9.82
CA SER A 16 -7.73 17.59 -9.15
C SER A 16 -6.71 18.22 -10.10
N ARG A 17 -6.54 17.66 -11.30
CA ARG A 17 -5.62 18.20 -12.32
C ARG A 17 -6.02 19.59 -12.80
N HIS A 18 -7.31 19.84 -13.02
CA HIS A 18 -7.80 21.19 -13.37
C HIS A 18 -7.59 22.23 -12.26
N ARG A 19 -7.30 21.80 -11.04
CA ARG A 19 -7.02 22.65 -9.88
C ARG A 19 -5.53 22.63 -9.48
N ASP A 20 -4.66 22.04 -10.30
CA ASP A 20 -3.24 21.84 -9.99
C ASP A 20 -2.99 21.10 -8.65
N LEU A 21 -3.93 20.22 -8.27
CA LEU A 21 -3.84 19.40 -7.06
C LEU A 21 -3.34 17.99 -7.38
N ARG A 22 -2.58 17.41 -6.44
CA ARG A 22 -2.20 16.00 -6.46
C ARG A 22 -3.39 15.11 -6.12
N PHE A 23 -3.51 13.97 -6.80
CA PHE A 23 -4.51 12.94 -6.52
C PHE A 23 -3.86 11.71 -5.88
N LEU A 24 -4.19 11.50 -4.60
CA LEU A 24 -3.87 10.27 -3.88
C LEU A 24 -5.05 9.29 -4.02
N CYS A 25 -4.80 8.14 -4.63
CA CYS A 25 -5.79 7.08 -4.79
C CYS A 25 -5.60 6.02 -3.69
N GLU A 26 -6.55 5.94 -2.77
CA GLU A 26 -6.69 4.78 -1.90
C GLU A 26 -7.29 3.63 -2.70
N SER A 27 -6.47 2.62 -2.92
CA SER A 27 -6.87 1.41 -3.63
C SER A 27 -7.06 0.29 -2.62
N GLY A 28 -8.01 -0.61 -2.88
CA GLY A 28 -8.25 -1.77 -2.04
C GLY A 28 -9.19 -2.72 -2.76
N PRO A 29 -8.85 -4.01 -2.89
CA PRO A 29 -9.80 -4.97 -3.42
C PRO A 29 -11.00 -5.08 -2.47
N CYS A 30 -12.19 -5.24 -3.03
CA CYS A 30 -13.39 -5.61 -2.28
C CYS A 30 -13.77 -7.02 -2.73
N ALA A 31 -13.29 -8.04 -2.03
CA ALA A 31 -13.67 -9.43 -2.26
C ALA A 31 -14.51 -9.93 -1.07
N SER A 32 -15.56 -10.70 -1.35
CA SER A 32 -16.45 -11.29 -0.36
C SER A 32 -15.79 -12.34 0.54
N VAL A 33 -14.54 -12.74 0.24
CA VAL A 33 -13.73 -13.66 1.03
C VAL A 33 -12.71 -12.83 1.83
N VAL A 34 -13.03 -12.59 3.09
CA VAL A 34 -12.38 -11.63 4.01
C VAL A 34 -10.88 -11.89 4.28
N ARG A 35 -10.30 -13.00 3.81
CA ARG A 35 -8.91 -13.38 4.08
C ARG A 35 -7.87 -12.93 3.03
N ASP A 36 -8.30 -12.54 1.82
CA ASP A 36 -7.37 -12.31 0.70
C ASP A 36 -7.22 -10.82 0.31
N LEU A 37 -7.83 -9.89 1.06
CA LEU A 37 -7.84 -8.45 0.73
C LEU A 37 -6.46 -7.76 0.82
N VAL A 38 -5.50 -8.42 1.47
CA VAL A 38 -4.12 -7.95 1.64
C VAL A 38 -3.12 -8.87 0.91
N SER A 39 -3.60 -9.66 -0.05
CA SER A 39 -2.71 -10.43 -0.92
C SER A 39 -1.97 -9.52 -1.89
N ALA A 40 -0.67 -9.75 -2.04
CA ALA A 40 0.19 -8.92 -2.88
C ALA A 40 -0.29 -8.85 -4.33
N ASP A 41 -0.83 -9.95 -4.87
CA ASP A 41 -1.32 -10.03 -6.24
C ASP A 41 -2.64 -9.26 -6.45
N LEU A 42 -3.67 -9.43 -5.58
CA LEU A 42 -4.92 -8.67 -5.72
C LEU A 42 -4.77 -7.20 -5.37
N SER A 43 -4.03 -6.88 -4.30
CA SER A 43 -3.76 -5.50 -3.93
C SER A 43 -2.86 -4.80 -4.97
N GLY A 44 -1.92 -5.53 -5.56
CA GLY A 44 -1.15 -5.07 -6.72
C GLY A 44 -2.04 -4.73 -7.91
N GLN A 45 -3.01 -5.57 -8.24
CA GLN A 45 -3.97 -5.24 -9.31
C GLN A 45 -4.80 -3.99 -8.99
N ALA A 46 -5.22 -3.80 -7.75
CA ALA A 46 -5.93 -2.59 -7.33
C ALA A 46 -5.04 -1.35 -7.48
N ASN A 47 -3.76 -1.45 -7.13
CA ASN A 47 -2.76 -0.39 -7.35
C ASN A 47 -2.64 -0.08 -8.85
N HIS A 48 -2.58 -1.11 -9.70
CA HIS A 48 -2.47 -0.95 -11.14
C HIS A 48 -3.68 -0.17 -11.72
N LEU A 49 -4.89 -0.48 -11.26
CA LEU A 49 -6.08 0.29 -11.62
C LEU A 49 -5.97 1.75 -11.18
N GLY A 50 -5.46 2.01 -9.97
CA GLY A 50 -5.21 3.37 -9.49
C GLY A 50 -4.24 4.17 -10.38
N VAL A 51 -3.14 3.54 -10.84
CA VAL A 51 -2.19 4.25 -11.72
C VAL A 51 -2.73 4.49 -13.13
N THR A 52 -3.59 3.61 -13.65
CA THR A 52 -4.26 3.85 -14.94
C THR A 52 -5.28 4.99 -14.87
N LEU A 53 -5.78 5.32 -13.69
CA LEU A 53 -6.59 6.51 -13.42
C LEU A 53 -5.76 7.80 -13.27
N GLN A 54 -4.45 7.75 -13.52
CA GLN A 54 -3.51 8.88 -13.43
C GLN A 54 -3.34 9.45 -12.01
N ALA A 55 -3.49 8.61 -10.99
CA ALA A 55 -3.11 8.97 -9.62
C ALA A 55 -1.64 9.37 -9.54
N ASP A 56 -1.34 10.38 -8.72
CA ASP A 56 0.04 10.79 -8.46
C ASP A 56 0.68 9.93 -7.37
N ILE A 57 -0.13 9.44 -6.43
CA ILE A 57 0.27 8.55 -5.33
C ILE A 57 -0.79 7.48 -5.14
N ILE A 58 -0.36 6.24 -4.96
CA ILE A 58 -1.20 5.11 -4.54
C ILE A 58 -1.03 4.89 -3.05
N LYS A 59 -2.15 4.74 -2.34
CA LYS A 59 -2.20 4.29 -0.96
C LYS A 59 -2.80 2.89 -0.90
N GLN A 60 -2.11 1.97 -0.23
CA GLN A 60 -2.55 0.58 -0.07
C GLN A 60 -2.19 0.02 1.33
N LYS A 61 -2.87 -1.02 1.80
CA LYS A 61 -2.44 -1.78 2.98
C LYS A 61 -1.16 -2.58 2.68
N LEU A 62 -0.30 -2.73 3.67
CA LEU A 62 0.87 -3.60 3.53
C LEU A 62 0.40 -5.05 3.27
N PRO A 63 0.96 -5.76 2.28
CA PRO A 63 0.56 -7.11 1.99
C PRO A 63 1.16 -8.07 3.00
N THR A 64 0.41 -9.11 3.39
CA THR A 64 0.86 -10.12 4.37
C THR A 64 0.88 -11.53 3.80
N ASN A 65 0.36 -11.72 2.59
CA ASN A 65 0.32 -12.99 1.89
C ASN A 65 0.29 -12.77 0.37
N ASN A 66 0.21 -13.87 -0.37
CA ASN A 66 0.01 -13.88 -1.81
C ASN A 66 -1.08 -14.92 -2.18
N GLY A 67 -1.41 -15.04 -3.45
CA GLY A 67 -2.31 -16.09 -3.95
C GLY A 67 -3.79 -15.72 -3.88
N GLY A 68 -4.13 -14.44 -3.80
CA GLY A 68 -5.53 -14.00 -3.82
C GLY A 68 -6.22 -14.37 -5.13
N TYR A 69 -5.50 -14.41 -6.26
CA TYR A 69 -6.04 -14.92 -7.52
C TYR A 69 -6.38 -16.42 -7.47
N LEU A 70 -5.55 -17.22 -6.78
CA LEU A 70 -5.79 -18.66 -6.63
C LEU A 70 -7.00 -18.92 -5.74
N ALA A 71 -7.13 -18.18 -4.64
CA ALA A 71 -8.21 -18.34 -3.68
C ALA A 71 -9.57 -17.88 -4.23
N THR A 72 -9.60 -16.70 -4.86
CA THR A 72 -10.85 -16.13 -5.40
C THR A 72 -11.26 -16.72 -6.74
N LYS A 73 -10.31 -17.34 -7.47
CA LYS A 73 -10.47 -17.82 -8.85
C LYS A 73 -10.93 -16.73 -9.83
N HIS A 74 -10.73 -15.46 -9.48
CA HIS A 74 -11.18 -14.31 -10.26
C HIS A 74 -10.00 -13.65 -10.97
N GLY A 75 -9.90 -13.82 -12.29
CA GLY A 75 -8.79 -13.25 -13.08
C GLY A 75 -7.85 -14.32 -13.63
N LYS A 76 -6.65 -13.91 -14.05
CA LYS A 76 -5.64 -14.81 -14.63
C LYS A 76 -4.31 -14.59 -13.93
N THR A 77 -3.69 -15.68 -13.51
CA THR A 77 -2.35 -15.70 -12.92
C THR A 77 -1.57 -16.90 -13.47
N ASN A 78 -0.25 -16.88 -13.35
CA ASN A 78 0.64 -17.97 -13.77
C ASN A 78 1.31 -18.57 -12.53
N LYS A 79 1.49 -19.90 -12.50
CA LYS A 79 2.17 -20.62 -11.40
C LYS A 79 3.55 -20.04 -11.09
N LEU A 80 4.27 -19.56 -12.11
CA LEU A 80 5.59 -18.96 -11.96
C LEU A 80 5.59 -17.73 -11.03
N VAL A 81 4.46 -17.01 -10.92
CA VAL A 81 4.34 -15.89 -9.96
C VAL A 81 4.65 -16.38 -8.56
N TYR A 82 4.07 -17.52 -8.15
CA TYR A 82 4.16 -18.06 -6.81
C TYR A 82 5.37 -18.99 -6.60
N GLU A 83 5.90 -19.59 -7.67
CA GLU A 83 7.02 -20.54 -7.59
C GLU A 83 8.40 -19.89 -7.78
N LYS A 84 8.50 -18.79 -8.55
CA LYS A 84 9.81 -18.25 -8.97
C LYS A 84 9.94 -16.73 -8.92
N LEU A 85 8.86 -15.99 -9.14
CA LEU A 85 8.91 -14.52 -9.33
C LEU A 85 8.63 -13.72 -8.06
N THR A 86 8.20 -14.39 -6.98
CA THR A 86 7.96 -13.79 -5.67
C THR A 86 8.31 -14.80 -4.58
N SER A 87 8.37 -14.33 -3.34
CA SER A 87 8.52 -15.17 -2.15
C SER A 87 7.58 -14.70 -1.06
N ASP A 88 7.47 -15.47 0.02
CA ASP A 88 6.72 -15.07 1.21
C ASP A 88 7.44 -14.00 2.06
N HIS A 89 8.64 -13.56 1.63
CA HIS A 89 9.35 -12.50 2.32
C HIS A 89 8.56 -11.18 2.22
N PRO A 90 8.33 -10.46 3.33
CA PRO A 90 7.43 -9.30 3.35
C PRO A 90 7.89 -8.17 2.40
N ILE A 91 9.19 -8.00 2.21
CA ILE A 91 9.73 -7.04 1.24
C ILE A 91 9.38 -7.46 -0.19
N ASP A 92 9.40 -8.74 -0.53
CA ASP A 92 9.08 -9.23 -1.87
C ASP A 92 7.59 -9.06 -2.18
N LEU A 93 6.73 -9.32 -1.19
CA LEU A 93 5.30 -9.07 -1.29
C LEU A 93 4.99 -7.58 -1.51
N CYS A 94 5.63 -6.69 -0.73
CA CYS A 94 5.47 -5.25 -0.91
C CYS A 94 6.08 -4.77 -2.24
N ARG A 95 7.21 -5.34 -2.67
CA ARG A 95 7.84 -5.01 -3.95
C ARG A 95 6.91 -5.37 -5.11
N TYR A 96 6.15 -6.46 -4.99
CA TYR A 96 5.14 -6.79 -5.99
C TYR A 96 4.04 -5.70 -6.08
N GLN A 97 3.62 -5.10 -4.97
CA GLN A 97 2.73 -3.92 -5.01
C GLN A 97 3.39 -2.73 -5.73
N VAL A 98 4.67 -2.45 -5.44
CA VAL A 98 5.43 -1.34 -6.08
C VAL A 98 5.58 -1.56 -7.58
N LEU A 99 5.83 -2.78 -8.03
CA LEU A 99 5.92 -3.14 -9.45
C LEU A 99 4.62 -2.80 -10.21
N ASN A 100 3.47 -3.00 -9.58
CA ASN A 100 2.17 -2.64 -10.15
C ASN A 100 1.92 -1.13 -10.23
N CYS A 101 2.71 -0.31 -9.52
CA CYS A 101 2.71 1.14 -9.64
C CYS A 101 3.68 1.65 -10.74
N TYR A 102 3.73 0.95 -11.87
CA TYR A 102 4.72 1.16 -12.94
C TYR A 102 6.16 1.13 -12.42
N SER A 103 6.51 0.07 -11.67
CA SER A 103 7.85 -0.10 -11.08
C SER A 103 8.28 1.08 -10.21
N GLY A 104 7.35 1.61 -9.41
CA GLY A 104 7.60 2.74 -8.51
C GLY A 104 7.57 4.12 -9.15
N LYS A 105 7.32 4.24 -10.46
CA LYS A 105 7.18 5.56 -11.12
C LYS A 105 6.04 6.38 -10.52
N ILE A 106 4.94 5.73 -10.15
CA ILE A 106 3.89 6.33 -9.33
C ILE A 106 4.12 5.88 -7.90
N GLY A 107 4.21 6.83 -6.98
CA GLY A 107 4.60 6.53 -5.60
C GLY A 107 3.61 5.62 -4.90
N LEU A 108 4.12 4.61 -4.18
CA LEU A 108 3.32 3.77 -3.29
C LEU A 108 3.59 4.16 -1.84
N ILE A 109 2.53 4.50 -1.10
CA ILE A 109 2.57 4.60 0.35
C ILE A 109 1.72 3.50 0.99
N ASN A 110 2.20 2.92 2.09
CA ASN A 110 1.43 1.95 2.85
C ASN A 110 0.68 2.58 4.03
N SER A 111 -0.47 2.01 4.41
CA SER A 111 -1.18 2.43 5.63
C SER A 111 -0.47 1.93 6.89
N GLY A 112 -0.50 2.70 7.98
CA GLY A 112 -0.02 2.26 9.30
C GLY A 112 -0.83 1.17 9.99
N GLY A 113 -2.00 0.82 9.47
CA GLY A 113 -2.92 -0.13 10.09
C GLY A 113 -3.68 0.45 11.30
N GLU A 114 -4.26 -0.44 12.09
CA GLU A 114 -5.04 -0.09 13.28
C GLU A 114 -4.14 0.13 14.49
N SER A 115 -4.64 0.86 15.50
CA SER A 115 -3.96 0.97 16.79
C SER A 115 -4.18 -0.31 17.59
N LYS A 116 -3.09 -0.93 18.01
CA LYS A 116 -3.06 -2.12 18.89
C LYS A 116 -2.45 -1.80 20.25
N GLY A 117 -2.15 -0.53 20.51
CA GLY A 117 -1.59 -0.07 21.77
C GLY A 117 -0.08 -0.22 21.81
N MET A 118 0.45 -1.06 22.71
CA MET A 118 1.89 -1.07 23.02
C MET A 118 2.79 -1.45 21.83
N ALA A 119 2.27 -2.19 20.85
CA ALA A 119 3.03 -2.58 19.65
C ALA A 119 3.03 -1.50 18.54
N ASP A 120 2.31 -0.39 18.71
CA ASP A 120 2.07 0.55 17.61
C ASP A 120 3.36 1.17 17.04
N LEU A 121 4.32 1.51 17.91
CA LEU A 121 5.62 2.02 17.50
C LEU A 121 6.44 0.99 16.73
N ALA A 122 6.54 -0.23 17.24
CA ALA A 122 7.29 -1.31 16.58
C ALA A 122 6.67 -1.67 15.22
N ASP A 123 5.34 -1.77 15.16
CA ASP A 123 4.60 -2.07 13.95
C ASP A 123 4.77 -0.96 12.88
N SER A 124 4.81 0.32 13.29
CA SER A 124 4.99 1.43 12.34
C SER A 124 6.39 1.43 11.76
N VAL A 125 7.42 1.23 12.59
CA VAL A 125 8.82 1.10 12.15
C VAL A 125 8.97 -0.12 11.23
N TYR A 126 8.45 -1.28 11.61
CA TYR A 126 8.49 -2.49 10.78
C TYR A 126 7.86 -2.28 9.40
N THR A 127 6.67 -1.67 9.37
CA THR A 127 5.95 -1.36 8.12
C THR A 127 6.73 -0.36 7.26
N ALA A 128 7.32 0.66 7.89
CA ALA A 128 8.14 1.66 7.22
C ALA A 128 9.39 1.05 6.59
N VAL A 129 10.09 0.17 7.32
CA VAL A 129 11.27 -0.54 6.82
C VAL A 129 10.89 -1.40 5.61
N ILE A 130 9.81 -2.18 5.70
CA ILE A 130 9.38 -3.01 4.56
C ILE A 130 9.04 -2.15 3.35
N ASN A 131 8.22 -1.11 3.52
CA ASN A 131 7.82 -0.24 2.43
C ASN A 131 9.04 0.42 1.78
N LYS A 132 9.94 1.02 2.56
CA LYS A 132 11.15 1.66 2.05
C LYS A 132 12.03 0.67 1.31
N ARG A 133 12.32 -0.49 1.92
CA ARG A 133 13.19 -1.51 1.31
C ARG A 133 12.58 -2.13 0.04
N ALA A 134 11.27 -2.13 -0.10
CA ALA A 134 10.57 -2.57 -1.31
C ALA A 134 10.57 -1.51 -2.43
N GLY A 135 11.02 -0.28 -2.17
CA GLY A 135 10.97 0.85 -3.11
C GLY A 135 9.71 1.73 -2.99
N GLY A 136 8.94 1.58 -1.91
CA GLY A 136 7.86 2.49 -1.56
C GLY A 136 8.36 3.82 -0.99
N MET A 137 7.47 4.82 -0.92
CA MET A 137 7.83 6.21 -0.68
C MET A 137 7.36 6.76 0.67
N GLY A 138 6.65 5.98 1.48
CA GLY A 138 6.10 6.51 2.72
C GLY A 138 5.03 5.66 3.38
N LEU A 139 4.65 6.07 4.58
CA LEU A 139 3.47 5.59 5.30
C LEU A 139 2.49 6.73 5.52
N ILE A 140 1.19 6.39 5.54
CA ILE A 140 0.16 7.27 6.09
C ILE A 140 -0.38 6.70 7.40
N LEU A 141 -0.19 7.46 8.48
CA LEU A 141 -0.59 7.09 9.84
C LEU A 141 -1.82 7.92 10.26
N GLY A 142 -2.89 7.21 10.61
CA GLY A 142 -4.11 7.81 11.17
C GLY A 142 -4.30 7.33 12.60
N ARG A 143 -5.24 6.40 12.79
CA ARG A 143 -5.60 5.82 14.09
C ARG A 143 -4.38 5.43 14.94
N LYS A 144 -3.37 4.78 14.35
CA LYS A 144 -2.14 4.36 15.01
C LYS A 144 -1.38 5.47 15.76
N ALA A 145 -1.32 6.68 15.19
CA ALA A 145 -0.66 7.82 15.84
C ALA A 145 -1.63 8.62 16.70
N PHE A 146 -2.85 8.87 16.20
CA PHE A 146 -3.78 9.82 16.82
C PHE A 146 -4.69 9.24 17.91
N GLN A 147 -4.70 7.92 18.14
CA GLN A 147 -5.42 7.28 19.26
C GLN A 147 -4.52 7.01 20.48
N ARG A 148 -3.23 7.39 20.41
CA ARG A 148 -2.28 7.32 21.52
C ARG A 148 -2.23 8.65 22.28
N PRO A 149 -1.71 8.66 23.53
CA PRO A 149 -1.33 9.90 24.18
C PRO A 149 -0.44 10.75 23.27
N PHE A 150 -0.62 12.07 23.28
CA PHE A 150 0.01 12.98 22.31
C PHE A 150 1.51 12.74 22.12
N LYS A 151 2.26 12.60 23.23
CA LYS A 151 3.71 12.35 23.21
C LYS A 151 4.07 11.06 22.45
N GLU A 152 3.33 9.98 22.70
CA GLU A 152 3.55 8.71 22.02
C GLU A 152 3.16 8.77 20.54
N GLY A 153 2.08 9.49 20.21
CA GLY A 153 1.69 9.73 18.81
C GLY A 153 2.77 10.46 18.03
N VAL A 154 3.40 11.48 18.63
CA VAL A 154 4.54 12.21 18.05
C VAL A 154 5.74 11.28 17.85
N GLU A 155 6.06 10.46 18.85
CA GLU A 155 7.15 9.49 18.79
C GLU A 155 6.97 8.48 17.64
N ILE A 156 5.75 7.96 17.46
CA ILE A 156 5.41 7.05 16.35
C ILE A 156 5.64 7.73 14.98
N LEU A 157 5.22 8.99 14.84
CA LEU A 157 5.40 9.75 13.59
C LEU A 157 6.88 10.01 13.31
N GLN A 158 7.66 10.42 14.31
CA GLN A 158 9.09 10.70 14.20
C GLN A 158 9.87 9.43 13.86
N ALA A 159 9.65 8.33 14.59
CA ALA A 159 10.32 7.05 14.30
C ALA A 159 10.03 6.55 12.88
N THR A 160 8.83 6.79 12.36
CA THR A 160 8.49 6.47 10.97
C THR A 160 9.27 7.36 9.99
N GLN A 161 9.39 8.65 10.27
CA GLN A 161 10.18 9.59 9.45
C GLN A 161 11.66 9.23 9.45
N ASP A 162 12.21 8.87 10.62
CA ASP A 162 13.61 8.48 10.80
C ASP A 162 13.96 7.29 9.90
N VAL A 163 13.07 6.30 9.77
CA VAL A 163 13.28 5.18 8.82
C VAL A 163 13.47 5.67 7.39
N TYR A 164 12.72 6.68 6.94
CA TYR A 164 12.86 7.21 5.58
C TYR A 164 14.09 8.12 5.41
N LEU A 165 14.50 8.81 6.46
CA LEU A 165 15.71 9.64 6.49
C LEU A 165 17.01 8.82 6.65
N ASP A 166 16.94 7.62 7.21
CA ASP A 166 18.11 6.76 7.44
C ASP A 166 18.65 6.17 6.13
N GLU A 167 19.77 6.69 5.65
CA GLU A 167 20.43 6.26 4.40
C GLU A 167 20.95 4.82 4.44
N SER A 168 21.13 4.23 5.63
CA SER A 168 21.55 2.82 5.77
C SER A 168 20.45 1.83 5.38
N ILE A 169 19.19 2.26 5.40
CA ILE A 169 18.04 1.45 5.00
C ILE A 169 17.83 1.62 3.49
N THR A 170 18.56 0.82 2.71
CA THR A 170 18.50 0.86 1.24
C THR A 170 17.37 -0.01 0.68
N ILE A 171 17.03 0.24 -0.58
CA ILE A 171 16.20 -0.69 -1.37
C ILE A 171 16.93 -2.04 -1.43
N ALA A 172 16.19 -3.12 -1.23
CA ALA A 172 16.68 -4.50 -1.21
C ALA A 172 16.53 -5.21 -2.55
#